data_AF-A0A7S1U2J1-F1
#
_entry.id   AF-A0A7S1U2J1-F1
#
_cell.length_a   1.000
_cell.length_b   1.000
_cell.length_c   1.000
_cell.angle_alpha   90.00
_cell.angle_beta   90.00
_cell.angle_gamma   90.00
#
_symmetry.space_group_name_H-M   'P 1'
#
loop_
_entity.id
_entity.type
_entity.pdbx_description
1 polymer ?
#
loop_
_entity_poly.entity_id
_entity_poly.type
_entity_poly.pdbx_seq_one_letter_code
_entity_poly.pdbx_strand_id
1 'polypeptide(L)'
;WLKAFEKNETFFLNRKTVSASGYTVRVPRIPPDTTESELRVHFAALTGCPVADVNIGFKSGDIINLYKKRGLLWNKRDKIGNQIRYINNYKDTHPQGRAWPELRRLPKLMKRYSALTKKIKKCDAESAQHEASSEAITAYITFETVEGYFKCISMHKLSGLKKLCPPEKLKLRGQ
;
A
#
# COMPACT_ATOMS: atom_id res chain seq x y z
N TRP A 1 -31.88 16.80 6.76
CA TRP A 1 -31.59 16.07 5.51
C TRP A 1 -30.42 15.09 5.68
N LEU A 2 -29.19 15.51 5.98
CA LEU A 2 -28.05 14.60 6.28
C LEU A 2 -28.35 13.52 7.34
N LYS A 3 -28.99 13.89 8.46
CA LYS A 3 -29.43 12.94 9.50
C LYS A 3 -30.54 11.97 9.05
N ALA A 4 -31.33 12.34 8.03
CA ALA A 4 -32.37 11.48 7.47
C ALA A 4 -31.80 10.53 6.41
N PHE A 5 -30.81 11.00 5.64
CA PHE A 5 -30.04 10.20 4.69
C PHE A 5 -29.23 9.11 5.42
N GLU A 6 -28.51 9.51 6.47
CA GLU A 6 -27.75 8.60 7.33
C GLU A 6 -28.65 7.54 7.98
N LYS A 7 -29.86 7.92 8.44
CA LYS A 7 -30.81 6.99 9.10
C LYS A 7 -31.46 5.98 8.14
N ASN A 8 -31.62 6.34 6.86
CA ASN A 8 -32.22 5.46 5.86
C ASN A 8 -31.17 4.53 5.22
N GLU A 9 -29.93 4.98 5.03
CA GLU A 9 -28.88 4.13 4.45
C GLU A 9 -28.15 3.25 5.49
N THR A 10 -28.11 3.63 6.78
CA THR A 10 -27.43 2.84 7.83
C THR A 10 -28.01 1.44 8.03
N PHE A 11 -29.28 1.20 7.66
CA PHE A 11 -29.90 -0.13 7.76
C PHE A 11 -29.37 -1.10 6.68
N PHE A 12 -28.89 -0.58 5.54
CA PHE A 12 -28.34 -1.38 4.43
C PHE A 12 -26.81 -1.30 4.32
N LEU A 13 -26.19 -0.21 4.81
CA LEU A 13 -24.75 -0.05 4.92
C LEU A 13 -24.25 -0.70 6.22
N ASN A 14 -24.18 -2.03 6.23
CA ASN A 14 -23.39 -2.70 7.26
C ASN A 14 -21.94 -2.22 7.09
N ARG A 15 -21.33 -1.58 8.10
CA ARG A 15 -19.92 -1.12 8.04
C ARG A 15 -18.92 -2.24 7.66
N LYS A 16 -19.37 -3.50 7.71
CA LYS A 16 -18.64 -4.69 7.27
C LYS A 16 -18.83 -5.06 5.78
N THR A 17 -19.84 -4.53 5.07
CA THR A 17 -20.14 -4.87 3.66
C THR A 17 -19.66 -3.82 2.67
N VAL A 18 -19.37 -2.59 3.11
CA VAL A 18 -18.84 -1.53 2.24
C VAL A 18 -17.32 -1.59 2.24
N SER A 19 -16.75 -2.25 1.24
CA SER A 19 -15.31 -2.20 0.95
C SER A 19 -15.04 -1.24 -0.19
N ALA A 20 -13.96 -0.47 -0.11
CA ALA A 20 -13.49 0.37 -1.22
C ALA A 20 -13.38 -0.42 -2.54
N SER A 21 -13.03 -1.71 -2.45
CA SER A 21 -12.96 -2.61 -3.61
C SER A 21 -14.28 -2.76 -4.39
N GLY A 22 -15.43 -2.48 -3.76
CA GLY A 22 -16.75 -2.51 -4.41
C GLY A 22 -17.03 -1.29 -5.31
N TYR A 23 -16.18 -0.27 -5.24
CA TYR A 23 -16.32 1.00 -5.96
C TYR A 23 -15.08 1.33 -6.79
N THR A 24 -13.97 0.63 -6.54
CA THR A 24 -12.70 0.87 -7.20
C THR A 24 -12.45 -0.11 -8.34
N VAL A 25 -12.18 0.42 -9.52
CA VAL A 25 -11.72 -0.35 -10.69
C VAL A 25 -10.22 -0.19 -10.83
N ARG A 26 -9.52 -1.32 -10.99
CA ARG A 26 -8.10 -1.33 -11.35
C ARG A 26 -7.96 -1.24 -12.86
N VAL A 27 -7.22 -0.24 -13.32
CA VAL A 27 -6.83 -0.09 -14.72
C VAL A 27 -5.36 -0.49 -14.87
N PRO A 28 -5.09 -1.67 -15.45
CA PRO A 28 -3.73 -2.08 -15.74
C PRO A 28 -3.18 -1.29 -16.94
N ARG A 29 -1.89 -0.95 -16.90
CA ARG A 29 -1.13 -0.35 -18.01
C ARG A 29 -1.71 0.99 -18.49
N ILE A 30 -1.44 2.04 -17.72
CA ILE A 30 -1.68 3.43 -18.15
C ILE A 30 -0.42 4.01 -18.80
N PRO A 31 -0.55 5.01 -19.69
CA PRO A 31 0.58 5.79 -20.17
C PRO A 31 1.37 6.41 -18.99
N PRO A 32 2.71 6.47 -19.08
CA PRO A 32 3.57 6.81 -17.95
C PRO A 32 3.42 8.26 -17.47
N ASP A 33 2.92 9.14 -18.33
CA ASP A 33 2.71 10.57 -18.11
C ASP A 33 1.24 10.92 -17.83
N THR A 34 0.42 9.92 -17.53
CA THR A 34 -0.99 10.10 -17.21
C THR A 34 -1.15 10.82 -15.87
N THR A 35 -2.02 11.83 -15.83
CA THR A 35 -2.37 12.55 -14.60
C THR A 35 -3.69 12.05 -14.00
N GLU A 36 -3.87 12.26 -12.71
CA GLU A 36 -5.11 11.88 -12.00
C GLU A 36 -6.34 12.62 -12.53
N SER A 37 -6.19 13.91 -12.90
CA SER A 37 -7.25 14.72 -13.46
C SER A 37 -7.74 14.19 -14.80
N GLU A 38 -6.82 13.76 -15.67
CA GLU A 38 -7.17 13.16 -16.96
C GLU A 38 -7.97 11.87 -16.79
N LEU A 39 -7.52 10.97 -15.90
CA LEU A 39 -8.23 9.75 -15.59
C LEU A 39 -9.62 10.04 -15.02
N ARG A 40 -9.72 11.01 -14.09
CA ARG A 40 -10.98 11.42 -13.50
C ARG A 40 -11.98 11.87 -14.58
N VAL A 41 -11.56 12.76 -15.48
CA VAL A 41 -12.40 13.27 -16.58
C VAL A 41 -12.78 12.16 -17.55
N HIS A 42 -11.80 11.33 -17.96
CA HIS A 42 -12.03 10.24 -18.89
C HIS A 42 -13.07 9.23 -18.36
N PHE A 43 -12.89 8.73 -17.15
CA PHE A 43 -13.79 7.72 -16.57
C PHE A 43 -15.16 8.30 -16.20
N ALA A 44 -15.23 9.57 -15.81
CA ALA A 44 -16.50 10.24 -15.58
C ALA A 44 -17.30 10.40 -16.90
N ALA A 45 -16.65 10.84 -17.98
CA ALA A 45 -17.27 10.95 -19.29
C ALA A 45 -17.67 9.59 -19.86
N LEU A 46 -16.83 8.56 -19.67
CA LEU A 46 -17.08 7.21 -20.16
C LEU A 46 -18.30 6.57 -19.50
N THR A 47 -18.42 6.67 -18.18
CA THR A 47 -19.48 5.99 -17.41
C THR A 47 -20.73 6.85 -17.23
N GLY A 48 -20.61 8.17 -17.39
CA GLY A 48 -21.64 9.14 -16.99
C GLY A 48 -21.84 9.23 -15.48
N CYS A 49 -20.89 8.72 -14.69
CA CYS A 49 -20.96 8.70 -13.23
C CYS A 49 -19.74 9.44 -12.63
N PRO A 50 -19.91 10.15 -11.51
CA PRO A 50 -18.82 10.87 -10.87
C PRO A 50 -17.76 9.92 -10.28
N VAL A 51 -16.50 10.33 -10.38
CA VAL A 51 -15.33 9.65 -9.86
C VAL A 51 -14.91 10.33 -8.55
N ALA A 52 -15.00 9.60 -7.45
CA ALA A 52 -14.65 10.08 -6.12
C ALA A 52 -13.13 10.29 -5.98
N ASP A 53 -12.34 9.32 -6.44
CA ASP A 53 -10.89 9.34 -6.25
C ASP A 53 -10.14 8.58 -7.34
N VAL A 54 -8.89 8.98 -7.59
CA VAL A 54 -7.98 8.33 -8.53
C VAL A 54 -6.62 8.20 -7.87
N ASN A 55 -6.13 6.96 -7.73
CA ASN A 55 -4.80 6.68 -7.21
C ASN A 55 -3.92 6.06 -8.29
N ILE A 56 -2.78 6.68 -8.58
CA ILE A 56 -1.80 6.16 -9.54
C ILE A 56 -0.76 5.30 -8.82
N GLY A 57 -0.57 4.08 -9.34
CA GLY A 57 0.52 3.20 -8.96
C GLY A 57 1.73 3.44 -9.86
N PHE A 58 2.80 3.95 -9.27
CA PHE A 58 4.08 4.19 -9.92
C PHE A 58 5.02 2.98 -9.85
N LYS A 59 6.07 3.00 -10.68
CA LYS A 59 7.15 2.00 -10.66
C LYS A 59 8.07 2.14 -9.45
N SER A 60 7.53 1.86 -8.27
CA SER A 60 8.24 1.97 -7.00
C SER A 60 8.86 0.64 -6.54
N GLY A 61 9.19 -0.27 -7.47
CA GLY A 61 9.66 -1.63 -7.14
C GLY A 61 10.89 -1.65 -6.25
N ASP A 62 11.90 -0.84 -6.58
CA ASP A 62 13.17 -0.79 -5.84
C ASP A 62 12.99 -0.23 -4.43
N ILE A 63 12.26 0.87 -4.29
CA ILE A 63 11.97 1.47 -2.98
C ILE A 63 11.10 0.54 -2.11
N ILE A 64 10.14 -0.18 -2.70
CA ILE A 64 9.37 -1.22 -1.99
C ILE A 64 10.30 -2.33 -1.48
N ASN A 65 11.26 -2.78 -2.29
CA ASN A 65 12.22 -3.80 -1.89
C ASN A 65 13.15 -3.30 -0.77
N LEU A 66 13.56 -2.03 -0.79
CA LEU A 66 14.29 -1.40 0.31
C LEU A 66 13.47 -1.38 1.61
N TYR A 67 12.18 -1.01 1.54
CA TYR A 67 11.31 -1.03 2.72
C TYR A 67 11.09 -2.44 3.26
N LYS A 68 10.95 -3.46 2.39
CA LYS A 68 10.89 -4.87 2.82
C LYS A 68 12.17 -5.29 3.55
N LYS A 69 13.34 -4.98 2.99
CA LYS A 69 14.65 -5.26 3.61
C LYS A 69 14.78 -4.55 4.96
N ARG A 70 14.37 -3.29 5.03
CA ARG A 70 14.33 -2.49 6.27
C ARG A 70 13.43 -3.12 7.33
N GLY A 71 12.23 -3.56 6.96
CA GLY A 71 11.29 -4.26 7.87
C GLY A 71 11.88 -5.54 8.45
N LEU A 72 12.56 -6.35 7.62
CA LEU A 72 13.26 -7.56 8.10
C LEU A 72 14.38 -7.25 9.11
N LEU A 73 15.13 -6.16 8.89
CA LEU A 73 16.16 -5.70 9.83
C LEU A 73 15.55 -5.23 11.15
N TRP A 74 14.44 -4.49 11.09
CA TRP A 74 13.69 -4.05 12.27
C TRP A 74 13.17 -5.24 13.08
N ASN A 75 12.54 -6.23 12.45
CA ASN A 75 12.06 -7.43 13.13
C ASN A 75 13.21 -8.18 13.85
N LYS A 76 14.38 -8.27 13.22
CA LYS A 76 15.58 -8.86 13.86
C LYS A 76 16.07 -8.01 15.03
N ARG A 77 16.07 -6.69 14.89
CA ARG A 77 16.49 -5.74 15.92
C ARG A 77 15.56 -5.80 17.13
N ASP A 78 14.25 -5.86 16.90
CA ASP A 78 13.24 -5.91 17.96
C ASP A 78 13.37 -7.18 18.81
N LYS A 79 13.53 -8.35 18.17
CA LYS A 79 13.81 -9.61 18.88
C LYS A 79 15.04 -9.50 19.80
N ILE A 80 16.14 -8.92 19.31
CA ILE A 80 17.35 -8.71 20.11
C ILE A 80 17.12 -7.67 21.21
N GLY A 81 16.39 -6.58 20.91
CA GLY A 81 16.03 -5.55 21.87
C GLY A 81 15.19 -6.11 23.03
N ASN A 82 14.24 -6.99 22.74
CA ASN A 82 13.42 -7.65 23.75
C ASN A 82 14.25 -8.61 24.61
N GLN A 83 15.22 -9.32 24.03
CA GLN A 83 16.18 -10.13 24.80
C GLN A 83 17.05 -9.28 25.73
N ILE A 84 17.60 -8.16 25.22
CA ILE A 84 18.38 -7.21 26.03
C ILE A 84 17.54 -6.67 27.18
N ARG A 85 16.30 -6.25 26.90
CA ARG A 85 15.35 -5.74 27.90
C ARG A 85 15.05 -6.78 28.97
N TYR A 86 14.76 -8.01 28.56
CA TYR A 86 14.54 -9.12 29.47
C TYR A 86 15.75 -9.33 30.39
N ILE A 87 16.96 -9.43 29.83
CA ILE A 87 18.18 -9.61 30.64
C ILE A 87 18.35 -8.44 31.62
N ASN A 88 18.19 -7.20 31.16
CA ASN A 88 18.35 -6.03 32.03
C ASN A 88 17.30 -5.96 33.14
N ASN A 89 16.07 -6.41 32.89
CA ASN A 89 14.99 -6.39 33.88
C ASN A 89 15.19 -7.44 34.99
N TYR A 90 15.77 -8.60 34.65
CA TYR A 90 15.87 -9.72 35.58
C TYR A 90 17.28 -9.95 36.13
N LYS A 91 18.34 -9.29 35.63
CA LYS A 91 19.73 -9.56 36.04
C LYS A 91 19.98 -9.51 37.55
N ASP A 92 19.24 -8.68 38.28
CA ASP A 92 19.42 -8.46 39.72
C ASP A 92 18.53 -9.40 40.57
N THR A 93 17.45 -9.92 39.98
CA THR A 93 16.46 -10.79 40.66
C THR A 93 16.50 -12.23 40.19
N HIS A 94 17.30 -12.55 39.16
CA HIS A 94 17.36 -13.89 38.58
C HIS A 94 17.95 -14.88 39.61
N PRO A 95 17.39 -16.10 39.78
CA PRO A 95 17.87 -17.07 40.78
C PRO A 95 19.35 -17.45 40.64
N GLN A 96 19.88 -17.37 39.43
CA GLN A 96 21.28 -17.66 39.14
C GLN A 96 22.22 -16.45 39.34
N GLY A 97 21.68 -15.25 39.63
CA GLY A 97 22.44 -14.02 39.82
C GLY A 97 23.51 -13.78 38.74
N ARG A 98 24.75 -13.56 39.17
CA ARG A 98 25.90 -13.35 38.27
C ARG A 98 26.30 -14.58 37.44
N ALA A 99 25.89 -15.79 37.84
CA ALA A 99 26.17 -17.01 37.11
C ALA A 99 25.22 -17.21 35.91
N TRP A 100 24.20 -16.35 35.76
CA TRP A 100 23.22 -16.42 34.68
C TRP A 100 23.89 -16.38 33.28
N PRO A 101 23.81 -17.44 32.46
CA PRO A 101 24.52 -17.52 31.17
C PRO A 101 24.12 -16.42 30.18
N GLU A 102 22.87 -15.98 30.21
CA GLU A 102 22.32 -14.94 29.36
C GLU A 102 22.97 -13.58 29.63
N LEU A 103 23.34 -13.30 30.89
CA LEU A 103 24.05 -12.07 31.27
C LEU A 103 25.41 -11.98 30.54
N ARG A 104 26.10 -13.11 30.38
CA ARG A 104 27.37 -13.18 29.62
C ARG A 104 27.18 -12.93 28.13
N ARG A 105 25.98 -13.16 27.59
CA ARG A 105 25.63 -12.90 26.18
C ARG A 105 25.27 -11.43 25.92
N LEU A 106 25.00 -10.64 26.96
CA LEU A 106 24.54 -9.26 26.84
C LEU A 106 25.46 -8.36 25.99
N PRO A 107 26.80 -8.36 26.14
CA PRO A 107 27.67 -7.54 25.28
C PRO A 107 27.57 -7.92 23.80
N LYS A 108 27.46 -9.21 23.50
CA LYS A 108 27.29 -9.71 22.12
C LYS A 108 25.93 -9.29 21.55
N LEU A 109 24.86 -9.33 22.34
CA LEU A 109 23.54 -8.85 21.93
C LEU A 109 23.55 -7.34 21.65
N MET A 110 24.16 -6.53 22.52
CA MET A 110 24.32 -5.08 22.33
C MET A 110 25.11 -4.76 21.05
N LYS A 111 26.21 -5.49 20.79
CA LYS A 111 26.98 -5.34 19.54
C LYS A 111 26.16 -5.71 18.30
N ARG A 112 25.35 -6.77 18.36
CA ARG A 112 24.46 -7.15 17.26
C ARG A 112 23.36 -6.11 17.03
N TYR A 113 22.79 -5.57 18.12
CA TYR A 113 21.78 -4.52 18.06
C TYR A 113 22.32 -3.27 17.38
N SER A 114 23.49 -2.78 17.79
CA SER A 114 24.13 -1.60 17.18
C SER A 114 24.48 -1.83 15.70
N ALA A 115 24.94 -3.04 15.35
CA ALA A 115 25.19 -3.42 13.95
C ALA A 115 23.90 -3.40 13.10
N LEU A 116 22.77 -3.89 13.63
CA LEU A 116 21.48 -3.80 12.94
C LEU A 116 21.01 -2.37 12.78
N THR A 117 21.18 -1.53 13.81
CA THR A 117 20.88 -0.09 13.73
C THR A 117 21.67 0.59 12.61
N LYS A 118 22.97 0.29 12.47
CA LYS A 118 23.79 0.81 11.36
C LYS A 118 23.25 0.35 9.99
N LYS A 119 22.81 -0.90 9.85
CA LYS A 119 22.20 -1.41 8.61
C LYS A 119 20.87 -0.72 8.29
N ILE A 120 20.03 -0.47 9.29
CA ILE A 120 18.76 0.25 9.12
C ILE A 120 19.04 1.68 8.64
N LYS A 121 19.98 2.40 9.28
CA LYS A 121 20.39 3.75 8.85
C LYS A 121 20.91 3.76 7.41
N LYS A 122 21.64 2.73 7.00
CA LYS A 122 22.09 2.59 5.61
C LYS A 122 20.89 2.44 4.65
N CYS A 123 19.92 1.59 4.99
CA CYS A 123 18.70 1.48 4.18
C CYS A 123 17.88 2.78 4.15
N ASP A 124 17.84 3.53 5.25
CA ASP A 124 17.17 4.84 5.30
C ASP A 124 17.87 5.84 4.36
N ALA A 125 19.21 5.88 4.38
CA ALA A 125 20.00 6.71 3.46
C ALA A 125 19.84 6.29 1.99
N GLU A 126 19.87 4.98 1.70
CA GLU A 126 19.59 4.43 0.37
C GLU A 126 18.19 4.85 -0.10
N SER A 127 17.16 4.73 0.76
CA SER A 127 15.79 5.11 0.41
C SER A 127 15.60 6.61 0.18
N ALA A 128 16.34 7.46 0.88
CA ALA A 128 16.27 8.91 0.68
C ALA A 128 16.88 9.36 -0.66
N GLN A 129 17.80 8.56 -1.23
CA GLN A 129 18.39 8.81 -2.55
C GLN A 129 17.51 8.29 -3.70
N HIS A 130 16.52 7.44 -3.42
CA HIS A 130 15.57 7.00 -4.42
C HIS A 130 14.53 8.09 -4.65
N GLU A 131 14.67 8.82 -5.76
CA GLU A 131 13.58 9.63 -6.26
C GLU A 131 12.37 8.73 -6.57
N ALA A 132 11.17 9.23 -6.24
CA ALA A 132 9.95 8.54 -6.62
C ALA A 132 9.92 8.46 -8.15
N SER A 133 9.94 7.25 -8.70
CA SER A 133 9.76 7.05 -10.13
C SER A 133 8.47 7.74 -10.58
N SER A 134 8.57 8.63 -11.56
CA SER A 134 7.42 9.29 -12.18
C SER A 134 6.67 8.38 -13.16
N GLU A 135 7.24 7.23 -13.53
CA GLU A 135 6.62 6.27 -14.46
C GLU A 135 5.36 5.64 -13.84
N ALA A 136 4.19 6.09 -14.30
CA ALA A 136 2.90 5.52 -13.95
C ALA A 136 2.70 4.16 -14.62
N ILE A 137 2.28 3.13 -13.87
CA ILE A 137 2.07 1.77 -14.38
C ILE A 137 0.59 1.37 -14.35
N THR A 138 -0.11 1.73 -13.29
CA THR A 138 -1.49 1.31 -13.06
C THR A 138 -2.27 2.44 -12.39
N ALA A 139 -3.58 2.47 -12.57
CA ALA A 139 -4.45 3.36 -11.81
C ALA A 139 -5.54 2.58 -11.09
N TYR A 140 -6.03 3.15 -10.01
CA TYR A 140 -7.19 2.70 -9.26
C TYR A 140 -8.20 3.84 -9.25
N ILE A 141 -9.33 3.66 -9.92
CA ILE A 141 -10.38 4.66 -10.06
C ILE A 141 -11.55 4.27 -9.17
N THR A 142 -11.87 5.10 -8.19
CA THR A 142 -12.96 4.90 -7.25
C THR A 142 -14.14 5.78 -7.64
N PHE A 143 -15.28 5.17 -7.90
CA PHE A 143 -16.52 5.88 -8.23
C PHE A 143 -17.30 6.25 -6.97
N GLU A 144 -18.10 7.32 -7.02
CA GLU A 144 -19.01 7.66 -5.91
C GLU A 144 -20.17 6.66 -5.80
N THR A 145 -20.55 6.02 -6.93
CA THR A 145 -21.68 5.11 -7.01
C THR A 145 -21.28 3.72 -7.50
N VAL A 146 -21.99 2.70 -6.99
CA VAL A 146 -21.85 1.30 -7.44
C VAL A 146 -22.23 1.16 -8.91
N GLU A 147 -23.16 1.98 -9.39
CA GLU A 147 -23.55 2.05 -10.80
C GLU A 147 -22.36 2.41 -11.70
N GLY A 148 -21.56 3.42 -11.33
CA GLY A 148 -20.37 3.83 -12.08
C GLY A 148 -19.34 2.70 -12.18
N TYR A 149 -19.12 1.99 -11.07
CA TYR A 149 -18.27 0.79 -11.03
C TYR A 149 -18.77 -0.29 -12.00
N PHE A 150 -20.06 -0.67 -11.95
CA PHE A 150 -20.59 -1.71 -12.82
C PHE A 150 -20.61 -1.30 -14.30
N LYS A 151 -20.91 -0.03 -14.61
CA LYS A 151 -20.81 0.50 -15.98
C LYS A 151 -19.39 0.43 -16.51
N CYS A 152 -18.41 0.85 -15.71
CA CYS A 152 -17.00 0.78 -16.09
C CYS A 152 -16.58 -0.65 -16.40
N ILE A 153 -16.90 -1.60 -15.50
CA ILE A 153 -16.56 -3.02 -15.70
C ILE A 153 -17.29 -3.62 -16.90
N SER A 154 -18.57 -3.34 -17.09
CA SER A 154 -19.35 -3.90 -18.19
C SER A 154 -18.82 -3.43 -19.55
N MET A 155 -18.39 -2.16 -19.66
CA MET A 155 -17.76 -1.64 -20.87
C MET A 155 -16.41 -2.32 -21.18
N HIS A 156 -15.66 -2.70 -20.16
CA HIS A 156 -14.36 -3.38 -20.31
C HIS A 156 -14.47 -4.91 -20.48
N LYS A 157 -15.67 -5.50 -20.38
CA LYS A 157 -15.93 -6.91 -20.71
C LYS A 157 -15.99 -7.12 -22.23
N LEU A 158 -14.87 -6.88 -22.92
CA LEU A 158 -14.75 -7.07 -24.35
C LEU A 158 -14.56 -8.56 -24.70
N SER A 159 -15.11 -9.02 -25.82
CA SER A 159 -14.99 -10.39 -26.34
C SER A 159 -14.47 -10.40 -27.79
N GLY A 160 -13.77 -11.49 -28.16
CA GLY A 160 -13.28 -11.71 -29.52
C GLY A 160 -12.38 -10.58 -30.07
N LEU A 161 -12.64 -10.17 -31.31
CA LEU A 161 -11.90 -9.10 -32.02
C LEU A 161 -11.91 -7.75 -31.29
N LYS A 162 -12.92 -7.47 -30.47
CA LYS A 162 -12.99 -6.22 -29.70
C LYS A 162 -11.90 -6.14 -28.62
N LYS A 163 -11.29 -7.27 -28.22
CA LYS A 163 -10.10 -7.25 -27.35
C LYS A 163 -8.84 -6.79 -28.09
N LEU A 164 -8.75 -7.03 -29.39
CA LEU A 164 -7.62 -6.61 -30.22
C LEU A 164 -7.77 -5.15 -30.64
N CYS A 165 -8.99 -4.73 -30.96
CA CYS A 165 -9.32 -3.35 -31.35
C CYS A 165 -10.39 -2.78 -30.43
N PRO A 166 -10.01 -2.29 -29.22
CA PRO A 166 -10.97 -1.70 -28.30
C PRO A 166 -11.61 -0.45 -28.92
N PRO A 167 -12.90 -0.18 -28.64
CA PRO A 167 -13.58 1.07 -29.01
C PRO A 167 -12.78 2.30 -28.59
N GLU A 168 -12.73 3.33 -29.44
CA GLU A 168 -11.96 4.56 -29.17
C GLU A 168 -12.34 5.24 -27.86
N LYS A 169 -13.60 5.17 -27.45
CA LYS A 169 -14.08 5.72 -26.18
C LYS A 169 -13.44 5.08 -24.94
N LEU A 170 -12.94 3.85 -25.05
CA LEU A 170 -12.25 3.15 -23.97
C LEU A 170 -10.74 3.40 -23.97
N LYS A 171 -10.22 3.99 -25.03
CA LYS A 171 -8.79 4.24 -25.17
C LYS A 171 -8.44 5.53 -24.45
N LEU A 172 -7.40 5.46 -23.61
CA LEU A 172 -6.89 6.66 -22.96
C LEU A 172 -5.89 7.31 -23.92
N ARG A 173 -6.20 8.53 -24.38
CA ARG A 173 -5.41 9.24 -25.40
C ARG A 173 -5.22 8.43 -26.71
N GLY A 174 -6.19 7.59 -27.06
CA GLY A 174 -6.15 6.78 -28.28
C GLY A 174 -5.32 5.50 -28.20
N GLN A 175 -4.75 5.17 -27.03
CA GLN A 175 -4.08 3.90 -26.75
C GLN A 175 -5.00 2.90 -26.05
#